data_AF-A0A959GQ08-F1
#
_entry.id   AF-A0A959GQ08-F1
#
_cell.length_a   1.000
_cell.length_b   1.000
_cell.length_c   1.000
_cell.angle_alpha   90.00
_cell.angle_beta   90.00
_cell.angle_gamma   90.00
#
_symmetry.space_group_name_H-M   'P 1'
#
loop_
_entity.id
_entity.type
_entity.pdbx_description
1 polymer ?
#
loop_
_entity_poly.entity_id
_entity_poly.type
_entity_poly.pdbx_seq_one_letter_code
_entity_poly.pdbx_strand_id
1 'polypeptide(L)'
;PIVYYLDRGVPEPIKSALMEGASWWNQAFEAAGYRNAFQVKELPEGADPMDVRYNVINWVHRSTRGWSYGSTVSDPRTGEIIKGHVLLGSLRVRQDFLIAQGLIQAYEEGKTPDPRLEEMALARLRQLSAHEVGHTLGLTHNFAASYNGRASVMDYPHPYITLTNEGKMDFSTAYDTGIGAWDKRAILYGYQDFPNGTDEAAALKNVLQETIGTGLKFISDEGARPAAGGHPYAHLWDNGPSPVEELERVMKVRQKALEGFGEGNIPEGAPLATLEDVFVPLYFAHRYQVEAVAKLIGGVDYSYAVRGDGRDTVAEMIAPELQLQALRALQQTLSPKALALPEWILDAVPPRPIGYHRGRELFKTYNGAIGLDALAAAESALNHTIQLMLNPQRLARLVEQHARDERHLSVHSLIEEMLTSVQVLSTQSPLEKQIARIGEQLILNQLLRLAQGAGVMSQVSAIAQAKANQIEDYAGVLSEKETDVEQQAHYIYMLEQIRRFKDNPGAWKMPEACPLPDGAPIGCGE
;
A
#
# COMPACT_ATOMS: atom_id res chain seq x y z
N PRO A 1 -29.17 -18.68 14.99
CA PRO A 1 -27.91 -17.91 14.94
C PRO A 1 -27.10 -18.34 13.72
N ILE A 2 -26.40 -17.42 13.07
CA ILE A 2 -25.38 -17.71 12.07
C ILE A 2 -24.16 -18.25 12.82
N VAL A 3 -23.71 -19.45 12.48
CA VAL A 3 -22.57 -20.10 13.14
C VAL A 3 -21.46 -20.34 12.12
N TYR A 4 -20.28 -19.82 12.43
CA TYR A 4 -19.03 -20.11 11.71
C TYR A 4 -18.19 -21.11 12.49
N TYR A 5 -17.53 -21.99 11.76
CA TYR A 5 -16.74 -23.09 12.30
C TYR A 5 -15.29 -22.95 11.86
N LEU A 6 -14.38 -22.81 12.81
CA LEU A 6 -12.95 -22.76 12.56
C LEU A 6 -12.39 -24.18 12.41
N ASP A 7 -11.53 -24.36 11.41
CA ASP A 7 -10.76 -25.59 11.20
C ASP A 7 -10.01 -26.03 12.49
N ARG A 8 -10.14 -27.31 12.85
CA ARG A 8 -9.47 -27.90 14.02
C ARG A 8 -7.94 -27.93 13.87
N GLY A 9 -7.44 -27.89 12.63
CA GLY A 9 -6.02 -27.92 12.29
C GLY A 9 -5.25 -26.65 12.63
N VAL A 10 -5.93 -25.57 13.02
CA VAL A 10 -5.25 -24.32 13.42
C VAL A 10 -4.55 -24.52 14.77
N PRO A 11 -3.23 -24.26 14.89
CA PRO A 11 -2.52 -24.35 16.17
C PRO A 11 -2.80 -23.14 17.07
N GLU A 12 -2.64 -23.29 18.39
CA GLU A 12 -2.54 -22.13 19.29
C GLU A 12 -1.17 -21.43 19.14
N PRO A 13 -1.08 -20.09 19.34
CA PRO A 13 -2.16 -19.15 19.72
C PRO A 13 -2.98 -18.60 18.54
N ILE A 14 -2.68 -19.02 17.31
CA ILE A 14 -3.35 -18.57 16.08
C ILE A 14 -4.85 -18.89 16.13
N LYS A 15 -5.21 -20.09 16.60
CA LYS A 15 -6.61 -20.52 16.73
C LYS A 15 -7.42 -19.53 17.56
N SER A 16 -6.96 -19.21 18.76
CA SER A 16 -7.63 -18.25 19.64
C SER A 16 -7.81 -16.89 18.96
N ALA A 17 -6.77 -16.37 18.30
CA ALA A 17 -6.84 -15.09 17.59
C ALA A 17 -7.87 -15.10 16.45
N LEU A 18 -7.92 -16.15 15.63
CA LEU A 18 -8.90 -16.26 14.54
C LEU A 18 -10.33 -16.35 15.06
N MET A 19 -10.58 -17.19 16.08
CA MET A 19 -11.90 -17.30 16.69
C MET A 19 -12.38 -15.98 17.29
N GLU A 20 -11.48 -15.27 17.98
CA GLU A 20 -11.77 -13.97 18.58
C GLU A 20 -12.12 -12.93 17.51
N GLY A 21 -11.29 -12.80 16.48
CA GLY A 21 -11.51 -11.86 15.38
C GLY A 21 -12.82 -12.09 14.64
N ALA A 22 -13.09 -13.34 14.25
CA ALA A 22 -14.37 -13.68 13.61
C ALA A 22 -15.58 -13.41 14.53
N SER A 23 -15.43 -13.59 15.85
CA SER A 23 -16.51 -13.36 16.81
C SER A 23 -16.90 -11.89 16.97
N TRP A 24 -16.06 -10.95 16.52
CA TRP A 24 -16.38 -9.52 16.52
C TRP A 24 -17.66 -9.19 15.75
N TRP A 25 -18.03 -9.98 14.75
CA TRP A 25 -19.29 -9.80 14.01
C TRP A 25 -20.54 -9.84 14.90
N ASN A 26 -20.51 -10.56 16.03
CA ASN A 26 -21.63 -10.54 16.99
C ASN A 26 -21.91 -9.13 17.53
N GLN A 27 -20.89 -8.27 17.65
CA GLN A 27 -21.08 -6.86 18.04
C GLN A 27 -21.93 -6.08 17.03
N ALA A 28 -21.87 -6.42 15.74
CA ALA A 28 -22.69 -5.77 14.71
C ALA A 28 -24.14 -6.26 14.75
N PHE A 29 -24.36 -7.55 14.96
CA PHE A 29 -25.70 -8.10 15.16
C PHE A 29 -26.34 -7.61 16.47
N GLU A 30 -25.56 -7.45 17.54
CA GLU A 30 -26.04 -6.84 18.79
C GLU A 30 -26.42 -5.36 18.61
N ALA A 31 -25.63 -4.61 17.83
CA ALA A 31 -25.97 -3.24 17.46
C ALA A 31 -27.26 -3.14 16.63
N ALA A 32 -27.58 -4.18 15.85
CA ALA A 32 -28.86 -4.32 15.14
C ALA A 32 -30.02 -4.85 16.02
N GLY A 33 -29.79 -5.07 17.33
CA GLY A 33 -30.81 -5.46 18.30
C GLY A 33 -30.96 -6.97 18.52
N TYR A 34 -30.13 -7.79 17.88
CA TYR A 34 -30.14 -9.23 18.09
C TYR A 34 -29.36 -9.64 19.37
N ARG A 35 -29.61 -10.86 19.85
CA ARG A 35 -28.84 -11.47 20.96
C ARG A 35 -28.26 -12.79 20.52
N ASN A 36 -26.93 -12.95 20.65
CA ASN A 36 -26.20 -14.17 20.28
C ASN A 36 -26.51 -14.65 18.84
N ALA A 37 -26.79 -13.73 17.92
CA ALA A 37 -27.17 -14.06 16.54
C ALA A 37 -25.99 -14.50 15.69
N PHE A 38 -24.75 -14.19 16.08
CA PHE A 38 -23.53 -14.66 15.42
C PHE A 38 -22.63 -15.39 16.40
N GLN A 39 -22.11 -16.56 16.01
CA GLN A 39 -21.26 -17.39 16.87
C GLN A 39 -20.11 -18.01 16.07
N VAL A 40 -18.95 -18.16 16.72
CA VAL A 40 -17.80 -18.89 16.17
C VAL A 40 -17.48 -20.08 17.07
N LYS A 41 -17.28 -21.25 16.48
CA LYS A 41 -17.01 -22.52 17.19
C LYS A 41 -15.90 -23.29 16.49
N GLU A 42 -15.33 -24.29 17.14
CA GLU A 42 -14.51 -25.28 16.42
C GLU A 42 -15.40 -26.16 15.54
N LEU A 43 -14.90 -26.52 14.35
CA LEU A 43 -15.55 -27.49 13.49
C LEU A 43 -15.79 -28.81 14.26
N PRO A 44 -17.00 -29.40 14.20
CA PRO A 44 -17.28 -30.66 14.88
C PRO A 44 -16.37 -31.79 14.39
N GLU A 45 -16.02 -32.69 15.29
CA GLU A 45 -15.23 -33.87 14.94
C GLU A 45 -15.98 -34.72 13.88
N GLY A 46 -15.27 -35.12 12.82
CA GLY A 46 -15.82 -35.89 11.71
C GLY A 46 -16.65 -35.08 10.69
N ALA A 47 -16.84 -33.77 10.88
CA ALA A 47 -17.45 -32.92 9.86
C ALA A 47 -16.48 -32.65 8.70
N ASP A 48 -16.98 -32.70 7.47
CA ASP A 48 -16.22 -32.34 6.28
C ASP A 48 -16.23 -30.80 6.08
N PRO A 49 -15.06 -30.13 5.95
CA PRO A 49 -14.99 -28.69 5.71
C PRO A 49 -15.77 -28.20 4.46
N MET A 50 -15.97 -29.08 3.47
CA MET A 50 -16.72 -28.79 2.24
C MET A 50 -18.24 -29.00 2.39
N ASP A 51 -18.72 -29.53 3.51
CA ASP A 51 -20.15 -29.75 3.74
C ASP A 51 -20.92 -28.42 3.77
N VAL A 52 -21.98 -28.32 2.98
CA VAL A 52 -22.78 -27.10 2.81
C VAL A 52 -23.43 -26.62 4.10
N ARG A 53 -23.64 -27.51 5.07
CA ARG A 53 -24.32 -27.22 6.34
C ARG A 53 -23.49 -26.35 7.30
N TYR A 54 -22.19 -26.21 7.06
CA TYR A 54 -21.27 -25.47 7.92
C TYR A 54 -20.69 -24.27 7.17
N ASN A 55 -20.80 -23.07 7.75
CA ASN A 55 -19.97 -21.95 7.34
C ASN A 55 -18.57 -22.18 7.93
N VAL A 56 -17.52 -22.21 7.11
CA VAL A 56 -16.20 -22.68 7.56
C VAL A 56 -15.13 -21.62 7.35
N ILE A 57 -14.26 -21.49 8.35
CA ILE A 57 -13.00 -20.75 8.30
C ILE A 57 -11.86 -21.77 8.18
N ASN A 58 -11.34 -21.95 6.97
CA ASN A 58 -10.30 -22.92 6.66
C ASN A 58 -8.91 -22.33 6.84
N TRP A 59 -8.01 -23.12 7.41
CA TRP A 59 -6.60 -22.76 7.57
C TRP A 59 -5.74 -23.58 6.62
N VAL A 60 -5.06 -22.89 5.69
CA VAL A 60 -4.29 -23.59 4.66
C VAL A 60 -2.80 -23.25 4.70
N HIS A 61 -2.00 -24.29 4.60
CA HIS A 61 -0.56 -24.21 4.40
C HIS A 61 -0.26 -24.24 2.91
N ARG A 62 0.54 -23.28 2.43
CA ARG A 62 1.00 -23.20 1.04
C ARG A 62 2.51 -23.13 1.01
N SER A 63 3.12 -23.65 -0.05
CA SER A 63 4.58 -23.56 -0.29
C SER A 63 5.01 -22.14 -0.70
N THR A 64 4.09 -21.34 -1.25
CA THR A 64 4.31 -19.95 -1.64
C THR A 64 3.18 -19.07 -1.10
N ARG A 65 3.39 -17.75 -0.99
CA ARG A 65 2.29 -16.83 -0.63
C ARG A 65 1.08 -17.08 -1.52
N GLY A 66 -0.09 -16.94 -0.91
CA GLY A 66 -1.35 -16.99 -1.62
C GLY A 66 -2.42 -16.16 -0.93
N TRP A 67 -3.54 -16.05 -1.63
CA TRP A 67 -4.71 -15.28 -1.23
C TRP A 67 -5.47 -15.98 -0.10
N SER A 68 -5.71 -15.24 0.98
CA SER A 68 -6.90 -15.43 1.80
C SER A 68 -8.06 -14.75 1.09
N TYR A 69 -9.24 -15.35 1.20
CA TYR A 69 -10.47 -14.81 0.64
C TYR A 69 -11.67 -15.38 1.39
N GLY A 70 -12.72 -14.58 1.53
CA GLY A 70 -14.07 -15.00 1.85
C GLY A 70 -14.90 -15.17 0.58
N SER A 71 -15.61 -16.28 0.47
CA SER A 71 -16.49 -16.60 -0.66
C SER A 71 -17.82 -17.14 -0.16
N THR A 72 -18.87 -17.03 -0.97
CA THR A 72 -20.20 -17.53 -0.62
C THR A 72 -20.70 -18.54 -1.65
N VAL A 73 -21.54 -19.46 -1.19
CA VAL A 73 -22.47 -20.19 -2.05
C VAL A 73 -23.84 -19.57 -1.84
N SER A 74 -24.44 -19.05 -2.90
CA SER A 74 -25.75 -18.38 -2.84
C SER A 74 -26.79 -19.08 -3.70
N ASP A 75 -28.06 -19.01 -3.30
CA ASP A 75 -29.17 -19.41 -4.16
C ASP A 75 -29.31 -18.40 -5.31
N PRO A 76 -29.15 -18.81 -6.58
CA PRO A 76 -29.19 -17.87 -7.71
C PRO A 76 -30.59 -17.26 -7.95
N ARG A 77 -31.64 -17.77 -7.31
CA ARG A 77 -33.02 -17.30 -7.47
C ARG A 77 -33.37 -16.19 -6.48
N THR A 78 -32.81 -16.26 -5.28
CA THR A 78 -33.15 -15.35 -4.16
C THR A 78 -31.98 -14.45 -3.76
N GLY A 79 -30.74 -14.84 -4.10
CA GLY A 79 -29.53 -14.18 -3.62
C GLY A 79 -29.13 -14.58 -2.19
N GLU A 80 -29.91 -15.43 -1.52
CA GLU A 80 -29.64 -15.87 -0.14
C GLU A 80 -28.30 -16.59 -0.05
N ILE A 81 -27.48 -16.21 0.94
CA ILE A 81 -26.21 -16.86 1.23
C ILE A 81 -26.49 -18.16 1.99
N ILE A 82 -26.19 -19.29 1.35
CA ILE A 82 -26.40 -20.63 1.90
C ILE A 82 -25.18 -21.08 2.73
N LYS A 83 -23.98 -20.72 2.28
CA LYS A 83 -22.71 -21.06 2.95
C LYS A 83 -21.68 -19.94 2.79
N GLY A 84 -21.07 -19.54 3.90
CA GLY A 84 -19.82 -18.82 3.95
C GLY A 84 -18.63 -19.77 3.93
N HIS A 85 -17.65 -19.48 3.08
CA HIS A 85 -16.42 -20.24 2.93
C HIS A 85 -15.23 -19.29 2.93
N VAL A 86 -14.52 -19.27 4.05
CA VAL A 86 -13.30 -18.49 4.24
C VAL A 86 -12.09 -19.40 4.12
N LEU A 87 -11.06 -18.93 3.43
CA LEU A 87 -9.75 -19.56 3.37
C LEU A 87 -8.69 -18.58 3.88
N LEU A 88 -7.89 -18.99 4.84
CA LEU A 88 -6.82 -18.21 5.44
C LEU A 88 -5.44 -18.85 5.21
N GLY A 89 -4.51 -18.10 4.61
CA GLY A 89 -3.16 -18.57 4.32
C GLY A 89 -2.18 -18.42 5.50
N SER A 90 -1.55 -19.51 5.92
CA SER A 90 -0.69 -19.54 7.11
C SER A 90 0.60 -18.71 7.01
N LEU A 91 1.12 -18.51 5.80
CA LEU A 91 2.38 -17.79 5.58
C LEU A 91 2.28 -16.28 5.83
N ARG A 92 1.06 -15.73 5.99
CA ARG A 92 0.86 -14.28 6.22
C ARG A 92 1.43 -13.80 7.55
N VAL A 93 1.31 -14.63 8.59
CA VAL A 93 1.85 -14.35 9.94
C VAL A 93 3.34 -14.02 9.90
N ARG A 94 4.11 -14.72 9.04
CA ARG A 94 5.53 -14.45 8.86
C ARG A 94 5.78 -13.02 8.37
N GLN A 95 4.96 -12.49 7.47
CA GLN A 95 5.18 -11.15 6.93
C GLN A 95 4.93 -10.07 7.98
N ASP A 96 3.85 -10.20 8.76
CA ASP A 96 3.58 -9.27 9.86
C ASP A 96 4.70 -9.31 10.91
N PHE A 97 5.18 -10.52 11.24
CA PHE A 97 6.33 -10.70 12.12
C PHE A 97 7.58 -10.00 11.57
N LEU A 98 7.90 -10.19 10.29
CA LEU A 98 9.06 -9.54 9.64
C LEU A 98 8.95 -8.01 9.60
N ILE A 99 7.74 -7.46 9.45
CA ILE A 99 7.53 -6.00 9.51
C ILE A 99 7.90 -5.49 10.90
N ALA A 100 7.39 -6.10 11.97
CA ALA A 100 7.76 -5.69 13.32
C ALA A 100 9.25 -5.93 13.60
N GLN A 101 9.80 -7.05 13.16
CA GLN A 101 11.21 -7.42 13.32
C GLN A 101 12.17 -6.43 12.65
N GLY A 102 11.80 -5.87 11.49
CA GLY A 102 12.60 -4.83 10.83
C GLY A 102 12.60 -3.50 11.58
N LEU A 103 11.60 -3.22 12.43
CA LEU A 103 11.43 -1.92 13.08
C LEU A 103 12.18 -1.79 14.41
N ILE A 104 12.60 -2.89 15.03
CA ILE A 104 13.27 -2.90 16.34
C ILE A 104 14.40 -3.93 16.39
N GLN A 105 15.34 -3.78 17.33
CA GLN A 105 16.21 -4.88 17.72
C GLN A 105 15.34 -5.94 18.39
N ALA A 106 15.07 -7.00 17.65
CA ALA A 106 13.99 -7.93 17.91
C ALA A 106 14.36 -9.05 18.88
N TYR A 107 15.64 -9.26 19.19
CA TYR A 107 16.09 -10.40 20.00
C TYR A 107 16.85 -9.97 21.26
N GLU A 108 16.28 -10.28 22.42
CA GLU A 108 16.95 -10.15 23.71
C GLU A 108 17.97 -11.29 23.88
N GLU A 109 19.21 -10.93 24.24
CA GLU A 109 20.36 -11.85 24.32
C GLU A 109 20.53 -12.73 23.06
N GLY A 110 20.04 -12.27 21.90
CA GLY A 110 20.07 -12.99 20.64
C GLY A 110 19.12 -14.20 20.55
N LYS A 111 18.29 -14.48 21.55
CA LYS A 111 17.50 -15.73 21.58
C LYS A 111 16.00 -15.49 21.66
N THR A 112 15.58 -14.62 22.56
CA THR A 112 14.16 -14.43 22.84
C THR A 112 13.62 -13.32 21.96
N PRO A 113 12.68 -13.62 21.03
CA PRO A 113 12.06 -12.56 20.24
C PRO A 113 11.22 -11.66 21.14
N ASP A 114 11.24 -10.36 20.87
CA ASP A 114 10.40 -9.38 21.56
C ASP A 114 8.91 -9.75 21.36
N PRO A 115 8.14 -9.89 22.44
CA PRO A 115 6.76 -10.38 22.39
C PRO A 115 5.85 -9.53 21.50
N ARG A 116 6.18 -8.25 21.29
CA ARG A 116 5.41 -7.33 20.43
C ARG A 116 5.33 -7.80 18.99
N LEU A 117 6.31 -8.58 18.50
CA LEU A 117 6.28 -9.15 17.14
C LEU A 117 5.15 -10.16 16.98
N GLU A 118 5.01 -11.06 17.96
CA GLU A 118 3.94 -12.06 17.97
C GLU A 118 2.59 -11.39 18.22
N GLU A 119 2.51 -10.47 19.18
CA GLU A 119 1.28 -9.73 19.51
C GLU A 119 0.73 -8.97 18.30
N MET A 120 1.59 -8.26 17.55
CA MET A 120 1.19 -7.56 16.33
C MET A 120 0.69 -8.53 15.25
N ALA A 121 1.37 -9.67 15.06
CA ALA A 121 0.96 -10.68 14.09
C ALA A 121 -0.39 -11.32 14.47
N LEU A 122 -0.63 -11.60 15.75
CA LEU A 122 -1.91 -12.09 16.26
C LEU A 122 -3.02 -11.03 16.15
N ALA A 123 -2.72 -9.76 16.39
CA ALA A 123 -3.66 -8.66 16.16
C ALA A 123 -4.08 -8.58 14.68
N ARG A 124 -3.12 -8.76 13.75
CA ARG A 124 -3.43 -8.84 12.32
C ARG A 124 -4.32 -10.03 11.99
N LEU A 125 -4.05 -11.21 12.56
CA LEU A 125 -4.87 -12.39 12.34
C LEU A 125 -6.32 -12.21 12.79
N ARG A 126 -6.55 -11.53 13.92
CA ARG A 126 -7.92 -11.18 14.36
C ARG A 126 -8.63 -10.35 13.31
N GLN A 127 -7.99 -9.26 12.86
CA GLN A 127 -8.55 -8.40 11.82
C GLN A 127 -8.79 -9.15 10.52
N LEU A 128 -7.85 -9.99 10.08
CA LEU A 128 -7.97 -10.78 8.86
C LEU A 128 -9.15 -11.74 8.96
N SER A 129 -9.32 -12.43 10.08
CA SER A 129 -10.45 -13.33 10.26
C SER A 129 -11.79 -12.59 10.22
N ALA A 130 -11.87 -11.41 10.84
CA ALA A 130 -13.06 -10.57 10.77
C ALA A 130 -13.35 -10.12 9.33
N HIS A 131 -12.32 -9.66 8.61
CA HIS A 131 -12.39 -9.20 7.23
C HIS A 131 -12.97 -10.27 6.30
N GLU A 132 -12.36 -11.46 6.29
CA GLU A 132 -12.77 -12.51 5.36
C GLU A 132 -14.16 -13.06 5.69
N VAL A 133 -14.54 -13.11 6.97
CA VAL A 133 -15.91 -13.42 7.39
C VAL A 133 -16.88 -12.32 6.93
N GLY A 134 -16.48 -11.06 6.89
CA GLY A 134 -17.29 -9.95 6.38
C GLY A 134 -17.71 -10.16 4.92
N HIS A 135 -16.80 -10.62 4.06
CA HIS A 135 -17.14 -11.01 2.69
C HIS A 135 -18.20 -12.12 2.64
N THR A 136 -18.12 -13.08 3.55
CA THR A 136 -19.12 -14.17 3.64
C THR A 136 -20.46 -13.72 4.21
N LEU A 137 -20.53 -12.52 4.79
CA LEU A 137 -21.76 -11.82 5.15
C LEU A 137 -22.26 -10.87 4.04
N GLY A 138 -21.64 -10.91 2.86
CA GLY A 138 -22.06 -10.10 1.70
C GLY A 138 -21.47 -8.69 1.64
N LEU A 139 -20.49 -8.36 2.49
CA LEU A 139 -19.84 -7.05 2.46
C LEU A 139 -18.69 -7.03 1.44
N THR A 140 -18.55 -5.90 0.76
CA THR A 140 -17.37 -5.62 -0.09
C THR A 140 -16.34 -4.77 0.67
N HIS A 141 -15.16 -4.59 0.08
CA HIS A 141 -14.13 -3.73 0.64
C HIS A 141 -14.61 -2.29 0.84
N ASN A 142 -14.16 -1.67 1.93
CA ASN A 142 -14.26 -0.24 2.16
C ASN A 142 -12.87 0.32 2.45
N PHE A 143 -12.19 0.79 1.40
CA PHE A 143 -10.84 1.37 1.50
C PHE A 143 -10.84 2.84 1.94
N ALA A 144 -12.02 3.41 2.24
CA ALA A 144 -12.14 4.73 2.84
C ALA A 144 -12.27 4.68 4.38
N ALA A 145 -12.16 3.50 4.99
CA ALA A 145 -12.41 3.33 6.40
C ALA A 145 -11.32 3.97 7.28
N SER A 146 -10.05 3.96 6.84
CA SER A 146 -8.95 4.66 7.52
C SER A 146 -9.23 6.15 7.77
N TYR A 147 -9.91 6.84 6.83
CA TYR A 147 -10.32 8.24 7.01
C TYR A 147 -11.28 8.43 8.18
N ASN A 148 -12.20 7.49 8.38
CA ASN A 148 -13.16 7.52 9.48
C ASN A 148 -12.66 6.81 10.75
N GLY A 149 -11.34 6.75 10.97
CA GLY A 149 -10.76 6.13 12.15
C GLY A 149 -10.90 4.61 12.15
N ARG A 150 -10.55 3.97 11.02
CA ARG A 150 -10.63 2.51 10.80
C ARG A 150 -12.04 1.97 11.05
N ALA A 151 -13.04 2.68 10.50
CA ALA A 151 -14.45 2.41 10.75
C ALA A 151 -14.99 1.09 10.17
N SER A 152 -14.15 0.28 9.51
CA SER A 152 -14.54 -0.99 8.90
C SER A 152 -13.40 -1.99 8.95
N VAL A 153 -13.70 -3.25 9.26
CA VAL A 153 -12.75 -4.36 9.09
C VAL A 153 -12.54 -4.69 7.62
N MET A 154 -13.39 -4.19 6.70
CA MET A 154 -13.33 -4.41 5.26
C MET A 154 -12.25 -3.56 4.54
N ASP A 155 -11.36 -2.93 5.30
CA ASP A 155 -10.17 -2.21 4.80
C ASP A 155 -8.91 -3.10 4.90
N TYR A 156 -7.84 -2.69 4.21
CA TYR A 156 -6.49 -3.26 4.33
C TYR A 156 -5.55 -2.28 5.06
N PRO A 157 -5.63 -2.12 6.38
CA PRO A 157 -4.78 -1.18 7.10
C PRO A 157 -3.32 -1.66 7.10
N HIS A 158 -2.39 -0.71 6.96
CA HIS A 158 -0.99 -0.91 7.34
C HIS A 158 -0.86 -0.85 8.86
N PRO A 159 0.08 -1.58 9.50
CA PRO A 159 0.26 -1.46 10.94
C PRO A 159 0.54 0.00 11.34
N TYR A 160 -0.28 0.52 12.25
CA TYR A 160 -0.17 1.89 12.75
C TYR A 160 0.84 1.96 13.91
N ILE A 161 2.13 2.05 13.56
CA ILE A 161 3.24 2.08 14.52
C ILE A 161 3.61 3.53 14.86
N THR A 162 3.66 3.90 16.13
CA THR A 162 4.02 5.28 16.53
C THR A 162 5.35 5.32 17.28
N LEU A 163 5.81 6.52 17.60
CA LEU A 163 6.93 6.74 18.51
C LEU A 163 6.40 7.28 19.83
N THR A 164 6.84 6.73 20.96
CA THR A 164 6.56 7.29 22.29
C THR A 164 7.28 8.63 22.47
N ASN A 165 6.99 9.34 23.56
CA ASN A 165 7.69 10.59 23.91
C ASN A 165 9.21 10.40 24.10
N GLU A 166 9.63 9.17 24.45
CA GLU A 166 11.03 8.76 24.59
C GLU A 166 11.65 8.29 23.26
N GLY A 167 10.90 8.35 22.15
CA GLY A 167 11.35 7.95 20.82
C GLY A 167 11.42 6.44 20.60
N LYS A 168 10.71 5.63 21.41
CA LYS A 168 10.64 4.17 21.24
C LYS A 168 9.49 3.78 20.32
N MET A 169 9.65 2.69 19.57
CA MET A 169 8.56 2.14 18.74
C MET A 169 7.42 1.63 19.62
N ASP A 170 6.20 2.05 19.29
CA ASP A 170 4.97 1.64 19.93
C ASP A 170 4.06 0.88 18.94
N PHE A 171 3.72 -0.35 19.32
CA PHE A 171 2.92 -1.31 18.55
C PHE A 171 1.50 -1.45 19.11
N SER A 172 1.17 -0.77 20.23
CA SER A 172 -0.05 -0.96 21.00
C SER A 172 -1.34 -0.72 20.21
N THR A 173 -1.27 0.07 19.13
CA THR A 173 -2.39 0.40 18.26
C THR A 173 -2.16 -0.02 16.80
N ALA A 174 -1.25 -0.98 16.57
CA ALA A 174 -0.87 -1.41 15.22
C ALA A 174 -2.08 -1.83 14.38
N TYR A 175 -3.06 -2.51 14.98
CA TYR A 175 -4.34 -2.85 14.36
C TYR A 175 -5.49 -2.55 15.31
N ASP A 176 -6.66 -2.20 14.75
CA ASP A 176 -7.86 -1.95 15.53
C ASP A 176 -8.47 -3.24 16.10
N THR A 177 -9.36 -3.08 17.08
CA THR A 177 -10.03 -4.19 17.76
C THR A 177 -11.55 -4.07 17.65
N GLY A 178 -12.23 -5.20 17.42
CA GLY A 178 -13.69 -5.23 17.32
C GLY A 178 -14.20 -4.88 15.93
N ILE A 179 -15.52 -4.68 15.83
CA ILE A 179 -16.21 -4.38 14.57
C ILE A 179 -16.46 -2.88 14.41
N GLY A 180 -16.21 -2.37 13.20
CA GLY A 180 -16.24 -0.94 12.91
C GLY A 180 -17.65 -0.35 12.83
N ALA A 181 -17.75 0.98 12.90
CA ALA A 181 -19.02 1.70 12.80
C ALA A 181 -19.71 1.50 11.44
N TRP A 182 -18.94 1.46 10.34
CA TRP A 182 -19.45 1.17 9.00
C TRP A 182 -20.02 -0.24 8.90
N ASP A 183 -19.29 -1.22 9.43
CA ASP A 183 -19.71 -2.63 9.43
C ASP A 183 -21.05 -2.81 10.16
N LYS A 184 -21.25 -2.12 11.30
CA LYS A 184 -22.51 -2.12 12.04
C LYS A 184 -23.67 -1.58 11.20
N ARG A 185 -23.45 -0.49 10.45
CA ARG A 185 -24.48 0.07 9.56
C ARG A 185 -24.75 -0.84 8.37
N ALA A 186 -23.72 -1.48 7.81
CA ALA A 186 -23.86 -2.43 6.72
C ALA A 186 -24.67 -3.68 7.15
N ILE A 187 -24.40 -4.22 8.34
CA ILE A 187 -25.17 -5.35 8.90
C ILE A 187 -26.60 -4.93 9.22
N LEU A 188 -26.80 -3.75 9.80
CA LEU A 188 -28.14 -3.21 10.03
C LEU A 188 -28.93 -3.11 8.71
N TYR A 189 -28.31 -2.67 7.62
CA TYR A 189 -28.98 -2.61 6.32
C TYR A 189 -29.25 -4.01 5.73
N GLY A 190 -28.27 -4.92 5.79
CA GLY A 190 -28.35 -6.22 5.11
C GLY A 190 -29.10 -7.32 5.86
N TYR A 191 -29.26 -7.21 7.18
CA TYR A 191 -29.74 -8.29 8.05
C TYR A 191 -30.87 -7.88 9.02
N GLN A 192 -31.42 -6.67 8.91
CA GLN A 192 -32.53 -6.26 9.77
C GLN A 192 -33.82 -6.96 9.35
N ASP A 193 -34.47 -7.65 10.30
CA ASP A 193 -35.82 -8.15 10.14
C ASP A 193 -36.83 -7.03 10.42
N PHE A 194 -37.92 -6.98 9.64
CA PHE A 194 -39.01 -6.03 9.83
C PHE A 194 -40.31 -6.73 10.22
N PRO A 195 -41.13 -6.14 11.11
CA PRO A 195 -42.46 -6.66 11.42
C PRO A 195 -43.37 -6.78 10.19
N ASN A 196 -44.30 -7.73 10.23
CA ASN A 196 -45.30 -7.88 9.17
C ASN A 196 -46.09 -6.57 8.97
N GLY A 197 -46.14 -6.10 7.72
CA GLY A 197 -46.83 -4.85 7.34
C GLY A 197 -45.94 -3.61 7.34
N THR A 198 -44.66 -3.71 7.72
CA THR A 198 -43.68 -2.63 7.50
C THR A 198 -43.39 -2.47 6.00
N ASP A 199 -43.34 -1.22 5.54
CA ASP A 199 -42.76 -0.90 4.24
C ASP A 199 -41.22 -1.02 4.34
N GLU A 200 -40.72 -2.18 3.97
CA GLU A 200 -39.30 -2.52 4.02
C GLU A 200 -38.45 -1.54 3.21
N ALA A 201 -38.90 -1.15 2.01
CA ALA A 201 -38.16 -0.23 1.15
C ALA A 201 -38.01 1.15 1.81
N ALA A 202 -39.07 1.66 2.44
CA ALA A 202 -39.01 2.91 3.19
C ALA A 202 -38.11 2.80 4.44
N ALA A 203 -38.16 1.67 5.16
CA ALA A 203 -37.34 1.44 6.34
C ALA A 203 -35.84 1.36 6.00
N LEU A 204 -35.47 0.58 4.98
CA LEU A 204 -34.10 0.48 4.48
C LEU A 204 -33.59 1.82 3.93
N LYS A 205 -34.45 2.60 3.28
CA LYS A 205 -34.10 3.97 2.85
C LYS A 205 -33.76 4.87 4.04
N ASN A 206 -34.48 4.77 5.15
CA ASN A 206 -34.17 5.53 6.36
C ASN A 206 -32.81 5.11 6.95
N VAL A 207 -32.51 3.81 6.99
CA VAL A 207 -31.19 3.30 7.43
C VAL A 207 -30.07 3.89 6.57
N LEU A 208 -30.25 3.98 5.25
CA LEU A 208 -29.29 4.62 4.35
C LEU A 208 -29.13 6.12 4.65
N GLN A 209 -30.23 6.86 4.81
CA GLN A 209 -30.19 8.30 5.09
C GLN A 209 -29.51 8.61 6.42
N GLU A 210 -29.82 7.85 7.47
CA GLU A 210 -29.11 7.94 8.74
C GLU A 210 -27.61 7.65 8.58
N THR A 211 -27.25 6.62 7.81
CA THR A 211 -25.84 6.27 7.56
C THR A 211 -25.10 7.35 6.78
N ILE A 212 -25.76 8.00 5.82
CA ILE A 212 -25.22 9.17 5.13
C ILE A 212 -24.99 10.30 6.14
N GLY A 213 -25.94 10.52 7.05
CA GLY A 213 -25.85 11.53 8.12
C GLY A 213 -24.72 11.28 9.13
N THR A 214 -24.17 10.07 9.25
CA THR A 214 -23.02 9.80 10.13
C THR A 214 -21.68 10.21 9.53
N GLY A 215 -21.62 10.58 8.24
CA GLY A 215 -20.38 10.97 7.57
C GLY A 215 -19.39 9.83 7.32
N LEU A 216 -19.84 8.57 7.40
CA LEU A 216 -19.01 7.41 7.06
C LEU A 216 -18.84 7.33 5.54
N LYS A 217 -17.59 7.32 5.09
CA LYS A 217 -17.22 7.20 3.68
C LYS A 217 -17.19 5.74 3.26
N PHE A 218 -17.53 5.51 1.99
CA PHE A 218 -17.46 4.21 1.36
C PHE A 218 -16.98 4.34 -0.08
N ILE A 219 -15.83 3.75 -0.34
CA ILE A 219 -15.24 3.61 -1.66
C ILE A 219 -14.61 2.22 -1.74
N SER A 220 -14.95 1.49 -2.79
CA SER A 220 -14.52 0.11 -2.97
C SER A 220 -13.35 0.00 -3.95
N ASP A 221 -13.07 -1.21 -4.41
CA ASP A 221 -11.89 -1.58 -5.19
C ASP A 221 -11.62 -0.67 -6.41
N GLU A 222 -12.65 -0.26 -7.15
CA GLU A 222 -12.50 0.54 -8.37
C GLU A 222 -11.91 1.94 -8.10
N GLY A 223 -12.20 2.49 -6.91
CA GLY A 223 -11.67 3.79 -6.50
C GLY A 223 -10.27 3.71 -5.87
N ALA A 224 -9.91 2.54 -5.34
CA ALA A 224 -8.73 2.39 -4.48
C ALA A 224 -7.56 1.63 -5.12
N ARG A 225 -7.81 0.58 -5.90
CA ARG A 225 -6.75 -0.27 -6.46
C ARG A 225 -6.00 0.31 -7.65
N PRO A 226 -6.65 1.02 -8.61
CA PRO A 226 -5.92 1.49 -9.77
C PRO A 226 -4.83 2.50 -9.39
N ALA A 227 -3.60 2.29 -9.87
CA ALA A 227 -2.51 3.26 -9.74
C ALA A 227 -2.84 4.63 -10.36
N ALA A 228 -3.74 4.63 -11.35
CA ALA A 228 -4.30 5.81 -12.00
C ALA A 228 -5.50 6.43 -11.24
N GLY A 229 -5.96 5.81 -10.15
CA GLY A 229 -7.07 6.28 -9.32
C GLY A 229 -6.83 7.68 -8.76
N GLY A 230 -7.91 8.36 -8.41
CA GLY A 230 -7.86 9.77 -7.98
C GLY A 230 -8.63 10.05 -6.68
N HIS A 231 -9.16 9.04 -6.01
CA HIS A 231 -9.90 9.27 -4.76
C HIS A 231 -8.94 9.58 -3.62
N PRO A 232 -9.12 10.69 -2.87
CA PRO A 232 -8.15 11.17 -1.88
C PRO A 232 -8.09 10.34 -0.61
N TYR A 233 -9.12 9.57 -0.31
CA TYR A 233 -9.25 8.84 0.96
C TYR A 233 -9.37 7.33 0.81
N ALA A 234 -9.27 6.79 -0.42
CA ALA A 234 -9.53 5.37 -0.68
C ALA A 234 -8.24 4.66 -1.08
N HIS A 235 -7.58 4.03 -0.10
CA HIS A 235 -6.24 3.48 -0.27
C HIS A 235 -6.07 2.16 0.44
N LEU A 236 -5.32 1.26 -0.17
CA LEU A 236 -4.85 0.06 0.51
C LEU A 236 -3.61 0.44 1.33
N TRP A 237 -3.47 -0.15 2.51
CA TRP A 237 -2.31 0.02 3.39
C TRP A 237 -2.10 1.46 3.87
N ASP A 238 -3.18 2.15 4.20
CA ASP A 238 -3.20 3.54 4.68
C ASP A 238 -3.77 3.64 6.10
N ASN A 239 -3.45 4.72 6.82
CA ASN A 239 -4.06 5.04 8.11
C ASN A 239 -4.36 6.53 8.23
N GLY A 240 -5.40 6.84 9.01
CA GLY A 240 -5.73 8.20 9.37
C GLY A 240 -6.42 8.99 8.24
N PRO A 241 -6.74 10.27 8.50
CA PRO A 241 -7.53 11.08 7.58
C PRO A 241 -6.70 11.82 6.52
N SER A 242 -5.37 11.88 6.68
CA SER A 242 -4.48 12.64 5.81
C SER A 242 -3.37 11.75 5.26
N PRO A 243 -3.41 11.40 3.96
CA PRO A 243 -2.36 10.59 3.35
C PRO A 243 -0.97 11.22 3.45
N VAL A 244 -0.91 12.57 3.44
CA VAL A 244 0.34 13.33 3.57
C VAL A 244 0.93 13.19 4.97
N GLU A 245 0.13 13.40 6.00
CA GLU A 245 0.59 13.28 7.39
C GLU A 245 1.01 11.83 7.71
N GLU A 246 0.30 10.85 7.16
CA GLU A 246 0.66 9.44 7.29
C GLU A 246 1.99 9.12 6.58
N LEU A 247 2.26 9.69 5.39
CA LEU A 247 3.56 9.52 4.72
C LEU A 247 4.69 10.08 5.58
N GLU A 248 4.52 11.29 6.10
CA GLU A 248 5.49 11.92 6.99
C GLU A 248 5.73 11.09 8.26
N ARG A 249 4.67 10.54 8.85
CA ARG A 249 4.76 9.66 10.03
C ARG A 249 5.54 8.38 9.70
N VAL A 250 5.19 7.69 8.62
CA VAL A 250 5.87 6.45 8.21
C VAL A 250 7.34 6.72 7.88
N MET A 251 7.66 7.86 7.26
CA MET A 251 9.05 8.25 7.01
C MET A 251 9.84 8.51 8.30
N LYS A 252 9.22 9.12 9.32
CA LYS A 252 9.84 9.28 10.66
C LYS A 252 10.06 7.93 11.36
N VAL A 253 9.09 7.02 11.30
CA VAL A 253 9.22 5.66 11.84
C VAL A 253 10.34 4.91 11.13
N ARG A 254 10.37 4.95 9.79
CA ARG A 254 11.44 4.34 8.98
C ARG A 254 12.80 4.89 9.38
N GLN A 255 12.95 6.21 9.46
CA GLN A 255 14.21 6.84 9.87
C GLN A 255 14.63 6.35 11.26
N LYS A 256 13.70 6.30 12.21
CA LYS A 256 14.02 5.87 13.57
C LYS A 256 14.44 4.40 13.65
N ALA A 257 13.78 3.53 12.88
CA ALA A 257 14.14 2.12 12.78
C ALA A 257 15.52 1.92 12.14
N LEU A 258 15.85 2.70 11.09
CA LEU A 258 17.16 2.66 10.45
C LEU A 258 18.30 3.02 11.41
N GLU A 259 18.11 3.97 12.33
CA GLU A 259 19.12 4.34 13.34
C GLU A 259 19.52 3.17 14.26
N GLY A 260 18.60 2.24 14.52
CA GLY A 260 18.79 1.13 15.46
C GLY A 260 18.93 -0.25 14.81
N PHE A 261 18.85 -0.33 13.47
CA PHE A 261 18.94 -1.57 12.72
C PHE A 261 20.32 -2.22 12.94
N GLY A 262 20.42 -3.55 12.85
CA GLY A 262 21.69 -4.26 13.00
C GLY A 262 21.49 -5.74 13.33
N GLU A 263 22.55 -6.40 13.80
CA GLU A 263 22.54 -7.85 14.10
C GLU A 263 21.42 -8.26 15.06
N GLY A 264 21.08 -7.41 16.03
CA GLY A 264 19.99 -7.66 16.98
C GLY A 264 18.58 -7.76 16.35
N ASN A 265 18.43 -7.44 15.06
CA ASN A 265 17.19 -7.70 14.32
C ASN A 265 16.99 -9.18 13.96
N ILE A 266 18.02 -10.03 14.05
CA ILE A 266 17.96 -11.48 13.78
C ILE A 266 18.45 -12.28 14.99
N PRO A 267 18.07 -13.57 15.13
CA PRO A 267 18.52 -14.36 16.26
C PRO A 267 20.00 -14.75 16.12
N GLU A 268 20.66 -14.94 17.26
CA GLU A 268 22.00 -15.49 17.37
C GLU A 268 22.07 -16.85 16.64
N GLY A 269 23.10 -17.01 15.80
CA GLY A 269 23.28 -18.20 14.97
C GLY A 269 22.57 -18.16 13.61
N ALA A 270 21.71 -17.16 13.35
CA ALA A 270 21.24 -16.90 11.99
C ALA A 270 22.37 -16.33 11.12
N PRO A 271 22.45 -16.70 9.82
CA PRO A 271 23.41 -16.07 8.92
C PRO A 271 23.13 -14.57 8.80
N LEU A 272 24.16 -13.72 8.92
CA LEU A 272 24.03 -12.26 8.76
C LEU A 272 23.36 -11.84 7.44
N ALA A 273 23.49 -12.66 6.39
CA ALA A 273 22.82 -12.40 5.11
C ALA A 273 21.27 -12.36 5.22
N THR A 274 20.66 -12.94 6.26
CA THR A 274 19.20 -12.86 6.50
C THR A 274 18.77 -11.53 7.09
N LEU A 275 19.69 -10.62 7.46
CA LEU A 275 19.37 -9.22 7.75
C LEU A 275 18.62 -8.57 6.59
N GLU A 276 18.93 -8.94 5.34
CA GLU A 276 18.21 -8.46 4.17
C GLU A 276 16.70 -8.80 4.22
N ASP A 277 16.32 -9.97 4.76
CA ASP A 277 14.92 -10.42 4.82
C ASP A 277 14.04 -9.46 5.64
N VAL A 278 14.60 -8.90 6.70
CA VAL A 278 13.94 -7.94 7.61
C VAL A 278 14.21 -6.49 7.20
N PHE A 279 15.28 -6.25 6.43
CA PHE A 279 15.61 -4.92 5.94
C PHE A 279 14.71 -4.46 4.80
N VAL A 280 14.32 -5.36 3.88
CA VAL A 280 13.44 -5.03 2.75
C VAL A 280 12.11 -4.38 3.19
N PRO A 281 11.32 -4.96 4.13
CA PRO A 281 10.08 -4.31 4.58
C PRO A 281 10.33 -2.98 5.29
N LEU A 282 11.45 -2.81 6.01
CA LEU A 282 11.85 -1.54 6.60
C LEU A 282 12.16 -0.48 5.52
N TYR A 283 13.02 -0.82 4.57
CA TYR A 283 13.48 0.11 3.54
C TYR A 283 12.31 0.63 2.70
N PHE A 284 11.37 -0.25 2.34
CA PHE A 284 10.17 0.07 1.57
C PHE A 284 8.92 0.35 2.42
N ALA A 285 9.05 0.64 3.72
CA ALA A 285 7.90 0.86 4.61
C ALA A 285 6.91 1.92 4.10
N HIS A 286 7.41 2.92 3.35
CA HIS A 286 6.63 4.04 2.83
C HIS A 286 5.90 3.75 1.50
N ARG A 287 6.17 2.63 0.81
CA ARG A 287 5.76 2.44 -0.60
C ARG A 287 4.25 2.52 -0.85
N TYR A 288 3.43 2.08 0.09
CA TYR A 288 1.97 2.14 -0.08
C TYR A 288 1.44 3.54 0.17
N GLN A 289 2.06 4.24 1.12
CA GLN A 289 1.70 5.62 1.40
C GLN A 289 2.08 6.57 0.28
N VAL A 290 3.13 6.25 -0.49
CA VAL A 290 3.44 6.92 -1.76
C VAL A 290 2.27 6.81 -2.75
N GLU A 291 1.64 5.64 -2.87
CA GLU A 291 0.46 5.47 -3.73
C GLU A 291 -0.70 6.34 -3.25
N ALA A 292 -0.96 6.35 -1.94
CA ALA A 292 -2.02 7.16 -1.35
C ALA A 292 -1.85 8.67 -1.62
N VAL A 293 -0.65 9.20 -1.35
CA VAL A 293 -0.32 10.61 -1.59
C VAL A 293 -0.35 10.96 -3.08
N ALA A 294 0.13 10.07 -3.96
CA ALA A 294 0.11 10.32 -5.40
C ALA A 294 -1.31 10.49 -5.97
N LYS A 295 -2.35 9.90 -5.36
CA LYS A 295 -3.74 10.10 -5.80
C LYS A 295 -4.30 11.50 -5.48
N LEU A 296 -3.67 12.25 -4.57
CA LEU A 296 -4.06 13.65 -4.31
C LEU A 296 -3.71 14.56 -5.49
N ILE A 297 -2.60 14.28 -6.18
CA ILE A 297 -2.21 15.00 -7.40
C ILE A 297 -3.17 14.66 -8.53
N GLY A 298 -3.88 15.67 -9.04
CA GLY A 298 -4.95 15.46 -10.02
C GLY A 298 -6.11 14.64 -9.45
N GLY A 299 -6.29 14.64 -8.12
CA GLY A 299 -7.32 13.88 -7.42
C GLY A 299 -8.71 14.51 -7.53
N VAL A 300 -9.73 13.71 -7.23
CA VAL A 300 -11.14 14.11 -7.15
C VAL A 300 -11.78 13.40 -5.94
N ASP A 301 -12.30 14.16 -4.98
CA ASP A 301 -13.16 13.62 -3.91
C ASP A 301 -14.55 13.41 -4.49
N TYR A 302 -14.99 12.16 -4.58
CA TYR A 302 -16.30 11.82 -5.12
C TYR A 302 -16.98 10.79 -4.24
N SER A 303 -18.31 10.76 -4.32
CA SER A 303 -19.11 9.74 -3.65
C SER A 303 -19.94 8.97 -4.68
N TYR A 304 -20.44 7.80 -4.30
CA TYR A 304 -21.49 7.10 -5.05
C TYR A 304 -22.85 7.74 -4.79
N ALA A 305 -22.97 9.04 -5.08
CA ALA A 305 -24.19 9.81 -4.90
C ALA A 305 -25.29 9.29 -5.84
N VAL A 306 -26.51 9.17 -5.30
CA VAL A 306 -27.72 8.81 -6.04
C VAL A 306 -28.65 10.01 -6.09
N ARG A 307 -29.32 10.21 -7.23
CA ARG A 307 -30.28 11.32 -7.38
C ARG A 307 -31.30 11.32 -6.24
N GLY A 308 -31.29 12.39 -5.44
CA GLY A 308 -32.23 12.58 -4.33
C GLY A 308 -31.84 11.89 -3.02
N ASP A 309 -30.57 11.47 -2.87
CA ASP A 309 -30.04 10.92 -1.62
C ASP A 309 -29.58 11.95 -0.58
N GLY A 310 -29.62 13.24 -0.94
CA GLY A 310 -29.30 14.36 -0.04
C GLY A 310 -27.81 14.65 0.16
N ARG A 311 -26.90 14.04 -0.63
CA ARG A 311 -25.47 14.33 -0.53
C ARG A 311 -25.07 15.58 -1.31
N ASP A 312 -24.26 16.43 -0.68
CA ASP A 312 -23.72 17.65 -1.30
C ASP A 312 -22.52 17.36 -2.23
N THR A 313 -21.65 16.42 -1.86
CA THR A 313 -20.45 16.08 -2.64
C THR A 313 -20.73 14.99 -3.67
N VAL A 314 -20.86 15.38 -4.93
CA VAL A 314 -20.90 14.45 -6.08
C VAL A 314 -19.48 14.15 -6.56
N ALA A 315 -18.73 15.19 -6.90
CA ALA A 315 -17.32 15.13 -7.29
C ALA A 315 -16.69 16.52 -7.17
N GLU A 316 -15.58 16.64 -6.45
CA GLU A 316 -14.87 17.89 -6.20
C GLU A 316 -13.36 17.71 -6.45
N MET A 317 -12.74 18.68 -7.13
CA MET A 317 -11.29 18.67 -7.34
C MET A 317 -10.57 18.87 -6.01
N ILE A 318 -9.49 18.13 -5.77
CA ILE A 318 -8.68 18.33 -4.57
C ILE A 318 -8.07 19.73 -4.58
N ALA A 319 -8.23 20.46 -3.47
CA ALA A 319 -7.77 21.83 -3.31
C ALA A 319 -6.30 22.01 -3.76
N PRO A 320 -5.98 23.09 -4.49
CA PRO A 320 -4.61 23.34 -4.97
C PRO A 320 -3.52 23.21 -3.90
N GLU A 321 -3.79 23.72 -2.70
CA GLU A 321 -2.86 23.71 -1.57
C GLU A 321 -2.55 22.28 -1.11
N LEU A 322 -3.56 21.40 -1.12
CA LEU A 322 -3.39 19.99 -0.74
C LEU A 322 -2.62 19.21 -1.82
N GLN A 323 -2.80 19.54 -3.12
CA GLN A 323 -1.97 18.96 -4.19
C GLN A 323 -0.50 19.38 -4.06
N LEU A 324 -0.22 20.63 -3.68
CA LEU A 324 1.14 21.11 -3.42
C LEU A 324 1.77 20.45 -2.18
N GLN A 325 0.99 20.22 -1.12
CA GLN A 325 1.45 19.44 0.03
C GLN A 325 1.79 18.00 -0.37
N ALA A 326 0.95 17.36 -1.17
CA ALA A 326 1.19 16.02 -1.69
C ALA A 326 2.48 15.96 -2.54
N LEU A 327 2.69 16.94 -3.43
CA LEU A 327 3.93 17.06 -4.20
C LEU A 327 5.15 17.12 -3.28
N ARG A 328 5.16 18.04 -2.31
CA ARG A 328 6.27 18.19 -1.36
C ARG A 328 6.56 16.93 -0.56
N ALA A 329 5.52 16.21 -0.15
CA ALA A 329 5.67 14.95 0.57
C ALA A 329 6.29 13.85 -0.33
N LEU A 330 5.86 13.76 -1.59
CA LEU A 330 6.44 12.81 -2.56
C LEU A 330 7.90 13.15 -2.91
N GLN A 331 8.26 14.44 -2.99
CA GLN A 331 9.65 14.87 -3.22
C GLN A 331 10.61 14.34 -2.14
N GLN A 332 10.15 14.21 -0.89
CA GLN A 332 10.97 13.60 0.18
C GLN A 332 11.34 12.15 -0.12
N THR A 333 10.50 11.41 -0.86
CA THR A 333 10.76 10.02 -1.26
C THR A 333 11.64 9.91 -2.51
N LEU A 334 11.81 11.01 -3.26
CA LEU A 334 12.75 11.12 -4.38
C LEU A 334 14.14 11.57 -3.94
N SER A 335 14.27 12.10 -2.72
CA SER A 335 15.51 12.65 -2.22
C SER A 335 16.61 11.59 -2.14
N PRO A 336 17.78 11.80 -2.77
CA PRO A 336 18.91 10.87 -2.67
C PRO A 336 19.32 10.57 -1.22
N LYS A 337 19.25 11.59 -0.35
CA LYS A 337 19.56 11.46 1.07
C LYS A 337 18.61 10.53 1.82
N ALA A 338 17.32 10.50 1.45
CA ALA A 338 16.33 9.64 2.10
C ALA A 338 16.47 8.16 1.68
N LEU A 339 17.08 7.92 0.51
CA LEU A 339 17.24 6.62 -0.13
C LEU A 339 18.63 6.00 0.09
N ALA A 340 19.66 6.82 0.30
CA ALA A 340 21.01 6.38 0.57
C ALA A 340 21.07 5.49 1.83
N LEU A 341 21.75 4.35 1.69
CA LEU A 341 21.97 3.43 2.79
C LEU A 341 23.23 3.83 3.56
N PRO A 342 23.20 3.82 4.92
CA PRO A 342 24.40 3.98 5.72
C PRO A 342 25.42 2.86 5.47
N GLU A 343 26.71 3.19 5.43
CA GLU A 343 27.81 2.24 5.20
C GLU A 343 27.76 1.04 6.15
N TRP A 344 27.47 1.27 7.43
CA TRP A 344 27.41 0.20 8.41
C TRP A 344 26.30 -0.83 8.14
N ILE A 345 25.22 -0.47 7.43
CA ILE A 345 24.20 -1.42 6.98
C ILE A 345 24.73 -2.24 5.80
N LEU A 346 25.41 -1.58 4.86
CA LEU A 346 26.01 -2.23 3.68
C LEU A 346 27.08 -3.24 4.09
N ASP A 347 27.91 -2.88 5.06
CA ASP A 347 28.96 -3.73 5.62
C ASP A 347 28.42 -4.91 6.43
N ALA A 348 27.23 -4.76 7.04
CA ALA A 348 26.64 -5.78 7.90
C ALA A 348 26.05 -6.99 7.14
N VAL A 349 25.75 -6.84 5.85
CA VAL A 349 25.00 -7.87 5.10
C VAL A 349 25.90 -8.54 4.04
N PRO A 350 26.48 -9.71 4.34
CA PRO A 350 27.30 -10.45 3.39
C PRO A 350 26.44 -11.16 2.32
N PRO A 351 27.07 -11.71 1.26
CA PRO A 351 26.40 -12.61 0.33
C PRO A 351 25.77 -13.82 1.04
N ARG A 352 24.67 -14.33 0.48
CA ARG A 352 23.95 -15.46 1.09
C ARG A 352 24.75 -16.77 1.00
N PRO A 353 24.82 -17.56 2.09
CA PRO A 353 25.49 -18.86 2.08
C PRO A 353 24.66 -19.94 1.36
N ILE A 354 25.29 -21.10 1.12
CA ILE A 354 24.61 -22.27 0.54
C ILE A 354 23.37 -22.64 1.38
N GLY A 355 22.24 -22.88 0.70
CA GLY A 355 20.95 -23.17 1.33
C GLY A 355 20.05 -21.94 1.54
N TYR A 356 20.57 -20.72 1.36
CA TYR A 356 19.81 -19.48 1.50
C TYR A 356 19.63 -18.80 0.14
N HIS A 357 18.64 -19.24 -0.62
CA HIS A 357 18.39 -18.72 -1.97
C HIS A 357 17.72 -17.34 -1.95
N ARG A 358 18.02 -16.51 -2.95
CA ARG A 358 17.31 -15.25 -3.14
C ARG A 358 15.90 -15.50 -3.69
N GLY A 359 14.91 -14.88 -3.07
CA GLY A 359 13.50 -14.98 -3.46
C GLY A 359 12.94 -13.70 -4.08
N ARG A 360 11.63 -13.72 -4.36
CA ARG A 360 10.86 -12.56 -4.85
C ARG A 360 10.66 -11.44 -3.82
N GLU A 361 10.86 -11.74 -2.54
CA GLU A 361 10.69 -10.81 -1.41
C GLU A 361 11.98 -10.02 -1.10
N LEU A 362 13.04 -10.22 -1.88
CA LEU A 362 14.33 -9.55 -1.71
C LEU A 362 14.59 -8.54 -2.82
N PHE A 363 15.53 -7.63 -2.58
CA PHE A 363 15.99 -6.68 -3.59
C PHE A 363 16.41 -7.41 -4.87
N LYS A 364 16.06 -6.82 -6.02
CA LYS A 364 16.77 -7.13 -7.26
C LYS A 364 18.14 -6.46 -7.22
N THR A 365 19.11 -7.01 -7.93
CA THR A 365 20.51 -6.60 -7.81
C THR A 365 21.18 -6.59 -9.17
N TYR A 366 21.96 -5.56 -9.46
CA TYR A 366 22.86 -5.50 -10.62
C TYR A 366 24.25 -6.05 -10.30
N ASN A 367 24.69 -5.95 -9.04
CA ASN A 367 26.06 -6.27 -8.62
C ASN A 367 26.36 -7.78 -8.43
N GLY A 368 25.52 -8.67 -8.99
CA GLY A 368 25.67 -10.12 -8.82
C GLY A 368 25.25 -10.66 -7.45
N ALA A 369 24.50 -9.87 -6.67
CA ALA A 369 24.04 -10.20 -5.32
C ALA A 369 25.18 -10.42 -4.31
N ILE A 370 26.25 -9.64 -4.47
CA ILE A 370 27.33 -9.58 -3.50
C ILE A 370 26.92 -8.55 -2.43
N GLY A 371 26.35 -9.05 -1.33
CA GLY A 371 25.80 -8.20 -0.27
C GLY A 371 24.54 -7.42 -0.70
N LEU A 372 24.30 -6.27 -0.08
CA LEU A 372 23.21 -5.36 -0.45
C LEU A 372 23.58 -4.47 -1.64
N ASP A 373 22.71 -4.44 -2.64
CA ASP A 373 22.82 -3.51 -3.77
C ASP A 373 22.04 -2.22 -3.46
N ALA A 374 22.74 -1.23 -2.90
CA ALA A 374 22.15 0.04 -2.49
C ALA A 374 21.51 0.81 -3.66
N LEU A 375 22.13 0.75 -4.83
CA LEU A 375 21.67 1.47 -6.02
C LEU A 375 20.43 0.81 -6.63
N ALA A 376 20.39 -0.52 -6.69
CA ALA A 376 19.20 -1.24 -7.14
C ALA A 376 18.01 -1.04 -6.18
N ALA A 377 18.26 -1.03 -4.86
CA ALA A 377 17.24 -0.73 -3.86
C ALA A 377 16.66 0.69 -4.04
N ALA A 378 17.53 1.68 -4.22
CA ALA A 378 17.13 3.07 -4.47
C ALA A 378 16.40 3.23 -5.81
N GLU A 379 16.83 2.54 -6.87
CA GLU A 379 16.16 2.54 -8.17
C GLU A 379 14.72 2.01 -8.05
N SER A 380 14.50 0.91 -7.33
CA SER A 380 13.15 0.38 -7.09
C SER A 380 12.24 1.39 -6.39
N ALA A 381 12.74 2.09 -5.36
CA ALA A 381 11.98 3.10 -4.64
C ALA A 381 11.66 4.33 -5.53
N LEU A 382 12.67 4.86 -6.23
CA LEU A 382 12.53 5.99 -7.15
C LEU A 382 11.53 5.68 -8.26
N ASN A 383 11.70 4.54 -8.91
CA ASN A 383 10.87 4.14 -10.04
C ASN A 383 9.39 4.01 -9.62
N HIS A 384 9.11 3.50 -8.42
CA HIS A 384 7.74 3.44 -7.87
C HIS A 384 7.11 4.83 -7.75
N THR A 385 7.79 5.77 -7.08
CA THR A 385 7.28 7.15 -6.93
C THR A 385 7.14 7.85 -8.28
N ILE A 386 8.15 7.77 -9.15
CA ILE A 386 8.17 8.46 -10.46
C ILE A 386 7.05 7.93 -11.37
N GLN A 387 6.82 6.62 -11.41
CA GLN A 387 5.75 6.02 -12.23
C GLN A 387 4.35 6.47 -11.77
N LEU A 388 4.15 6.60 -10.46
CA LEU A 388 2.90 7.10 -9.91
C LEU A 388 2.72 8.58 -10.28
N MET A 389 3.73 9.43 -10.07
CA MET A 389 3.63 10.86 -10.38
C MET A 389 3.41 11.14 -11.87
N LEU A 390 4.06 10.38 -12.76
CA LEU A 390 4.00 10.53 -14.22
C LEU A 390 2.98 9.63 -14.91
N ASN A 391 1.99 9.11 -14.17
CA ASN A 391 0.92 8.30 -14.73
C ASN A 391 0.11 9.09 -15.79
N PRO A 392 -0.10 8.58 -17.02
CA PRO A 392 -0.74 9.33 -18.10
C PRO A 392 -2.14 9.88 -17.77
N GLN A 393 -2.99 9.09 -17.10
CA GLN A 393 -4.35 9.49 -16.76
C GLN A 393 -4.35 10.57 -15.66
N ARG A 394 -3.43 10.48 -14.70
CA ARG A 394 -3.22 11.52 -13.68
C ARG A 394 -2.77 12.84 -14.31
N LEU A 395 -1.80 12.79 -15.23
CA LEU A 395 -1.34 13.97 -15.94
C LEU A 395 -2.45 14.58 -16.81
N ALA A 396 -3.30 13.76 -17.44
CA ALA A 396 -4.47 14.25 -18.16
C ALA A 396 -5.46 14.99 -17.25
N ARG A 397 -5.67 14.49 -16.02
CA ARG A 397 -6.48 15.20 -15.01
C ARG A 397 -5.84 16.52 -14.60
N LEU A 398 -4.52 16.59 -14.41
CA LEU A 398 -3.85 17.86 -14.11
C LEU A 398 -4.04 18.89 -15.23
N VAL A 399 -3.96 18.46 -16.51
CA VAL A 399 -4.26 19.35 -17.64
C VAL A 399 -5.68 19.89 -17.54
N GLU A 400 -6.67 19.04 -17.29
CA GLU A 400 -8.07 19.47 -17.15
C GLU A 400 -8.28 20.40 -15.96
N GLN A 401 -7.78 20.03 -14.78
CA GLN A 401 -7.96 20.80 -13.54
C GLN A 401 -7.31 22.19 -13.65
N HIS A 402 -6.07 22.25 -14.14
CA HIS A 402 -5.36 23.52 -14.35
C HIS A 402 -6.04 24.40 -15.40
N ALA A 403 -6.62 23.82 -16.45
CA ALA A 403 -7.38 24.58 -17.46
C ALA A 403 -8.70 25.15 -16.91
N ARG A 404 -9.26 24.54 -15.86
CA ARG A 404 -10.49 25.01 -15.19
C ARG A 404 -10.20 26.05 -14.11
N ASP A 405 -9.04 25.94 -13.45
CA ASP A 405 -8.56 26.89 -12.45
C ASP A 405 -7.02 26.83 -12.38
N GLU A 406 -6.38 27.92 -12.80
CA GLU A 406 -4.92 28.05 -12.91
C GLU A 406 -4.18 27.91 -11.58
N ARG A 407 -4.89 27.96 -10.43
CA ARG A 407 -4.29 27.69 -9.12
C ARG A 407 -3.87 26.23 -8.97
N HIS A 408 -4.51 25.28 -9.66
CA HIS A 408 -4.13 23.87 -9.59
C HIS A 408 -2.74 23.63 -10.20
N LEU A 409 -2.10 22.55 -9.76
CA LEU A 409 -0.77 22.16 -10.26
C LEU A 409 -0.83 21.85 -11.77
N SER A 410 0.11 22.42 -12.52
CA SER A 410 0.28 22.09 -13.94
C SER A 410 1.21 20.88 -14.13
N VAL A 411 1.09 20.17 -15.26
CA VAL A 411 2.03 19.10 -15.64
C VAL A 411 3.46 19.64 -15.77
N HIS A 412 3.62 20.88 -16.27
CA HIS A 412 4.92 21.52 -16.39
C HIS A 412 5.60 21.71 -15.03
N SER A 413 4.89 22.30 -14.07
CA SER A 413 5.42 22.55 -12.71
C SER A 413 5.68 21.26 -11.96
N LEU A 414 4.83 20.23 -12.13
CA LEU A 414 5.08 18.91 -11.55
C LEU A 414 6.42 18.33 -12.02
N ILE A 415 6.69 18.33 -13.33
CA ILE A 415 7.92 17.74 -13.89
C ILE A 415 9.16 18.54 -13.46
N GLU A 416 9.09 19.87 -13.43
CA GLU A 416 10.19 20.73 -12.95
C GLU A 416 10.56 20.43 -11.49
N GLU A 417 9.55 20.31 -10.63
CA GLU A 417 9.75 19.99 -9.21
C GLU A 417 10.31 18.58 -9.01
N MET A 418 9.93 17.61 -9.87
CA MET A 418 10.52 16.27 -9.86
C MET A 418 12.00 16.30 -10.29
N LEU A 419 12.33 16.99 -11.39
CA LEU A 419 13.71 17.12 -11.88
C LEU A 419 14.61 17.79 -10.83
N THR A 420 14.11 18.83 -10.18
CA THR A 420 14.81 19.53 -9.09
C THR A 420 15.10 18.58 -7.92
N SER A 421 14.19 17.66 -7.61
CA SER A 421 14.33 16.74 -6.46
C SER A 421 15.42 15.69 -6.64
N VAL A 422 15.75 15.35 -7.89
CA VAL A 422 16.75 14.33 -8.24
C VAL A 422 18.03 14.93 -8.81
N GLN A 423 18.18 16.25 -8.78
CA GLN A 423 19.36 16.92 -9.30
C GLN A 423 20.64 16.46 -8.58
N VAL A 424 21.71 16.27 -9.34
CA VAL A 424 23.04 16.02 -8.79
C VAL A 424 23.62 17.32 -8.21
N LEU A 425 23.92 17.32 -6.91
CA LEU A 425 24.43 18.48 -6.17
C LEU A 425 25.85 18.23 -5.66
N SER A 426 26.65 19.29 -5.57
CA SER A 426 28.03 19.20 -5.07
C SER A 426 28.12 18.82 -3.59
N THR A 427 27.07 19.09 -2.81
CA THR A 427 26.97 18.79 -1.37
C THR A 427 26.62 17.33 -1.07
N GLN A 428 26.24 16.54 -2.08
CA GLN A 428 25.86 15.14 -1.93
C GLN A 428 27.08 14.23 -1.74
N SER A 429 26.89 13.14 -1.01
CA SER A 429 27.85 12.04 -0.95
C SER A 429 27.99 11.33 -2.31
N PRO A 430 29.08 10.57 -2.56
CA PRO A 430 29.21 9.80 -3.80
C PRO A 430 28.02 8.86 -4.07
N LEU A 431 27.52 8.18 -3.05
CA LEU A 431 26.33 7.31 -3.17
C LEU A 431 25.08 8.12 -3.51
N GLU A 432 24.86 9.26 -2.84
CA GLU A 432 23.74 10.15 -3.12
C GLU A 432 23.78 10.68 -4.56
N LYS A 433 24.97 11.03 -5.09
CA LYS A 433 25.11 11.46 -6.49
C LYS A 433 24.72 10.36 -7.48
N GLN A 434 25.06 9.10 -7.19
CA GLN A 434 24.63 7.98 -8.03
C GLN A 434 23.12 7.77 -7.99
N ILE A 435 22.49 7.92 -6.82
CA ILE A 435 21.03 7.84 -6.67
C ILE A 435 20.35 8.99 -7.44
N ALA A 436 20.90 10.21 -7.37
CA ALA A 436 20.43 11.36 -8.14
C ALA A 436 20.45 11.08 -9.66
N ARG A 437 21.57 10.57 -10.19
CA ARG A 437 21.70 10.15 -11.61
C ARG A 437 20.65 9.10 -12.00
N ILE A 438 20.37 8.13 -11.13
CA ILE A 438 19.29 7.15 -11.36
C ILE A 438 17.93 7.86 -11.49
N GLY A 439 17.64 8.79 -10.60
CA GLY A 439 16.42 9.60 -10.63
C GLY A 439 16.26 10.40 -11.94
N GLU A 440 17.31 11.10 -12.37
CA GLU A 440 17.35 11.85 -13.64
C GLU A 440 17.05 10.92 -14.83
N GLN A 441 17.69 9.74 -14.86
CA GLN A 441 17.51 8.73 -15.91
C GLN A 441 16.08 8.17 -15.94
N LEU A 442 15.50 7.85 -14.77
CA LEU A 442 14.14 7.32 -14.66
C LEU A 442 13.09 8.34 -15.10
N ILE A 443 13.25 9.61 -14.71
CA ILE A 443 12.35 10.68 -15.17
C ILE A 443 12.45 10.83 -16.69
N LEU A 444 13.66 10.89 -17.26
CA LEU A 444 13.85 10.97 -18.71
C LEU A 444 13.17 9.80 -19.43
N ASN A 445 13.35 8.56 -18.96
CA ASN A 445 12.71 7.38 -19.55
C ASN A 445 11.17 7.51 -19.57
N GLN A 446 10.57 7.99 -18.48
CA GLN A 446 9.12 8.22 -18.45
C GLN A 446 8.68 9.35 -19.37
N LEU A 447 9.45 10.45 -19.46
CA LEU A 447 9.15 11.54 -20.38
C LEU A 447 9.18 11.07 -21.84
N LEU A 448 10.17 10.27 -22.24
CA LEU A 448 10.25 9.70 -23.58
C LEU A 448 9.08 8.74 -23.85
N ARG A 449 8.67 7.93 -22.88
CA ARG A 449 7.48 7.08 -22.98
C ARG A 449 6.20 7.91 -23.17
N LEU A 450 6.03 8.98 -22.41
CA LEU A 450 4.88 9.87 -22.54
C LEU A 450 4.88 10.59 -23.90
N ALA A 451 6.05 11.04 -24.36
CA ALA A 451 6.23 11.69 -25.66
C ALA A 451 5.94 10.75 -26.85
N GLN A 452 6.11 9.44 -26.69
CA GLN A 452 5.74 8.44 -27.70
C GLN A 452 4.23 8.49 -28.05
N GLY A 453 3.38 8.94 -27.11
CA GLY A 453 1.98 9.30 -27.36
C GLY A 453 0.97 8.15 -27.46
N ALA A 454 1.40 6.88 -27.42
CA ALA A 454 0.49 5.74 -27.49
C ALA A 454 -0.44 5.67 -26.25
N GLY A 455 -1.73 6.00 -26.42
CA GLY A 455 -2.71 6.00 -25.32
C GLY A 455 -2.54 7.16 -24.32
N VAL A 456 -1.81 8.22 -24.69
CA VAL A 456 -1.55 9.41 -23.85
C VAL A 456 -2.25 10.63 -24.45
N MET A 457 -2.80 11.50 -23.61
CA MET A 457 -3.39 12.78 -24.03
C MET A 457 -2.33 13.65 -24.72
N SER A 458 -2.64 14.22 -25.90
CA SER A 458 -1.65 14.93 -26.73
C SER A 458 -1.00 16.12 -26.03
N GLN A 459 -1.73 16.84 -25.17
CA GLN A 459 -1.18 17.92 -24.33
C GLN A 459 -0.10 17.41 -23.37
N VAL A 460 -0.29 16.23 -22.78
CA VAL A 460 0.70 15.59 -21.91
C VAL A 460 1.93 15.20 -22.72
N SER A 461 1.74 14.56 -23.88
CA SER A 461 2.85 14.19 -24.78
C SER A 461 3.65 15.40 -25.25
N ALA A 462 2.97 16.51 -25.58
CA ALA A 462 3.61 17.75 -26.00
C ALA A 462 4.49 18.35 -24.89
N ILE A 463 3.99 18.38 -23.64
CA ILE A 463 4.77 18.85 -22.49
C ILE A 463 5.95 17.90 -22.22
N ALA A 464 5.73 16.59 -22.26
CA ALA A 464 6.80 15.60 -22.05
C ALA A 464 7.91 15.72 -23.12
N GLN A 465 7.54 15.90 -24.38
CA GLN A 465 8.49 16.13 -25.47
C GLN A 465 9.28 17.44 -25.28
N ALA A 466 8.61 18.53 -24.89
CA ALA A 466 9.27 19.79 -24.60
C ALA A 466 10.27 19.65 -23.44
N LYS A 467 9.90 18.91 -22.38
CA LYS A 467 10.79 18.62 -21.25
C LYS A 467 11.98 17.72 -21.62
N ALA A 468 11.78 16.73 -22.48
CA ALA A 468 12.88 15.92 -22.99
C ALA A 468 13.87 16.77 -23.82
N ASN A 469 13.39 17.69 -24.65
CA ASN A 469 14.25 18.62 -25.38
C ASN A 469 14.98 19.60 -24.43
N GLN A 470 14.32 20.06 -23.36
CA GLN A 470 14.97 20.89 -22.35
C GLN A 470 16.11 20.14 -21.64
N ILE A 471 15.92 18.85 -21.34
CA ILE A 471 16.97 17.99 -20.78
C ILE A 471 18.13 17.83 -21.78
N GLU A 472 17.84 17.63 -23.06
CA GLU A 472 18.86 17.55 -24.12
C GLU A 472 19.70 18.82 -24.21
N ASP A 473 19.07 19.99 -24.23
CA ASP A 473 19.78 21.28 -24.31
C ASP A 473 20.70 21.48 -23.09
N TYR A 474 20.17 21.23 -21.89
CA TYR A 474 20.92 21.35 -20.64
C TYR A 474 22.06 20.33 -20.55
N ALA A 475 21.81 19.06 -20.86
CA ALA A 475 22.82 17.99 -20.80
C ALA A 475 23.90 18.21 -21.86
N GLY A 476 23.56 18.74 -23.03
CA GLY A 476 24.50 19.15 -24.07
C GLY A 476 25.49 20.17 -23.53
N VAL A 477 24.98 21.29 -23.02
CA VAL A 477 25.82 22.37 -22.47
C VAL A 477 26.65 21.92 -21.26
N LEU A 478 26.07 21.12 -20.36
CA LEU A 478 26.79 20.67 -19.17
C LEU A 478 27.82 19.59 -19.48
N SER A 479 27.56 18.68 -20.40
CA SER A 479 28.53 17.62 -20.75
C SER A 479 29.87 18.18 -21.24
N GLU A 480 29.88 19.35 -21.89
CA GLU A 480 31.11 20.02 -22.34
C GLU A 480 31.89 20.71 -21.21
N LYS A 481 31.20 21.11 -20.14
CA LYS A 481 31.77 21.90 -19.03
C LYS A 481 32.03 21.09 -17.77
N GLU A 482 31.38 19.94 -17.67
CA GLU A 482 31.46 19.06 -16.50
C GLU A 482 32.86 18.47 -16.37
N THR A 483 33.37 18.49 -15.13
CA THR A 483 34.70 17.98 -14.81
C THR A 483 34.65 16.65 -14.05
N ASP A 484 33.51 16.33 -13.43
CA ASP A 484 33.24 15.00 -12.90
C ASP A 484 32.96 14.02 -14.05
N VAL A 485 33.88 13.08 -14.26
CA VAL A 485 33.83 12.12 -15.39
C VAL A 485 32.56 11.28 -15.38
N GLU A 486 32.06 10.89 -14.19
CA GLU A 486 30.85 10.09 -14.08
C GLU A 486 29.61 10.91 -14.42
N GLN A 487 29.57 12.18 -13.98
CA GLN A 487 28.47 13.08 -14.32
C GLN A 487 28.47 13.43 -15.81
N GLN A 488 29.65 13.67 -16.40
CA GLN A 488 29.79 13.88 -17.83
C GLN A 488 29.31 12.67 -18.63
N ALA A 489 29.74 11.46 -18.24
CA ALA A 489 29.29 10.22 -18.86
C ALA A 489 27.76 10.03 -18.75
N HIS A 490 27.18 10.40 -17.60
CA HIS A 490 25.74 10.38 -17.39
C HIS A 490 24.99 11.31 -18.37
N TYR A 491 25.44 12.56 -18.54
CA TYR A 491 24.87 13.48 -19.52
C TYR A 491 24.97 12.95 -20.95
N ILE A 492 26.15 12.44 -21.35
CA ILE A 492 26.36 11.85 -22.68
C ILE A 492 25.41 10.67 -22.92
N TYR A 493 25.21 9.83 -21.91
CA TYR A 493 24.27 8.71 -22.01
C TYR A 493 22.83 9.18 -22.19
N MET A 494 22.38 10.19 -21.44
CA MET A 494 21.05 10.78 -21.59
C MET A 494 20.84 11.36 -23.00
N LEU A 495 21.83 12.10 -23.52
CA LEU A 495 21.80 12.63 -24.89
C LEU A 495 21.65 11.53 -25.93
N GLU A 496 22.40 10.43 -25.79
CA GLU A 496 22.31 9.28 -26.68
C GLU A 496 20.92 8.60 -26.62
N GLN A 497 20.30 8.50 -25.44
CA GLN A 497 18.94 7.97 -25.31
C GLN A 497 17.92 8.86 -26.03
N ILE A 498 18.02 10.18 -25.86
CA ILE A 498 17.14 11.16 -26.53
C ILE A 498 17.33 11.08 -28.06
N ARG A 499 18.58 11.02 -28.53
CA ARG A 499 18.90 10.87 -29.96
C ARG A 499 18.28 9.61 -30.54
N ARG A 500 18.47 8.45 -29.90
CA ARG A 500 17.87 7.17 -30.34
C ARG A 500 16.35 7.24 -30.39
N PHE A 501 15.72 7.87 -29.39
CA PHE A 501 14.29 8.08 -29.38
C PHE A 501 13.84 8.95 -30.57
N LYS A 502 14.52 10.07 -30.85
CA LYS A 502 14.20 10.96 -31.97
C LYS A 502 14.40 10.30 -33.33
N ASP A 503 15.44 9.48 -33.48
CA ASP A 503 15.75 8.77 -34.72
C ASP A 503 14.65 7.75 -35.09
N ASN A 504 14.12 7.03 -34.11
CA ASN A 504 13.02 6.09 -34.32
C ASN A 504 12.13 5.91 -33.06
N PRO A 505 11.16 6.81 -32.83
CA PRO A 505 10.32 6.77 -31.63
C PRO A 505 9.50 5.48 -31.51
N GLY A 506 9.10 4.87 -32.63
CA GLY A 506 8.31 3.64 -32.65
C GLY A 506 9.11 2.39 -32.28
N ALA A 507 10.42 2.39 -32.47
CA ALA A 507 11.30 1.28 -32.09
C ALA A 507 11.93 1.45 -30.70
N TRP A 508 11.90 2.65 -30.13
CA TRP A 508 12.42 2.90 -28.78
C TRP A 508 11.61 2.10 -27.75
N LYS A 509 12.33 1.38 -26.90
CA LYS A 509 11.76 0.65 -25.76
C LYS A 509 12.27 1.28 -24.49
N MET A 510 11.36 1.52 -23.57
CA MET A 510 11.72 2.01 -22.25
C MET A 510 12.66 0.99 -21.56
N PRO A 511 13.83 1.43 -21.05
CA PRO A 511 14.68 0.59 -20.21
C PRO A 511 13.90 0.05 -19.01
N GLU A 512 14.13 -1.22 -18.67
CA GLU A 512 13.53 -1.84 -17.48
C GLU A 512 14.28 -1.39 -16.23
N ALA A 513 13.54 -0.89 -15.23
CA ALA A 513 14.07 -0.51 -13.93
C ALA A 513 13.88 -1.66 -12.92
N CYS A 514 14.66 -1.70 -11.84
CA CYS A 514 14.47 -2.68 -10.78
C CYS A 514 13.04 -2.67 -10.22
N PRO A 515 12.28 -3.78 -10.30
CA PRO A 515 10.94 -3.83 -9.73
C PRO A 515 11.00 -3.84 -8.19
N LEU A 516 9.94 -3.34 -7.55
CA LEU A 516 9.77 -3.53 -6.12
C LEU A 516 9.66 -5.02 -5.77
N PRO A 517 10.29 -5.50 -4.69
CA PRO A 517 10.07 -6.85 -4.19
C PRO A 517 8.65 -7.05 -3.67
N ASP A 518 8.14 -8.29 -3.75
CA ASP A 518 6.85 -8.67 -3.17
C ASP A 518 6.84 -8.32 -1.69
N GLY A 519 5.83 -7.60 -1.22
CA GLY A 519 5.77 -7.29 0.21
C GLY A 519 4.44 -6.79 0.75
N ALA A 520 3.34 -6.89 0.00
CA ALA A 520 2.01 -6.69 0.56
C ALA A 520 1.68 -7.90 1.44
N PRO A 521 1.40 -7.71 2.75
CA PRO A 521 1.01 -8.82 3.63
C PRO A 521 -0.28 -9.52 3.16
N ILE A 522 -1.16 -8.75 2.51
CA ILE A 522 -2.36 -9.21 1.79
C ILE A 522 -2.21 -8.75 0.35
N GLY A 523 -2.27 -9.66 -0.61
CA GLY A 523 -1.83 -9.32 -1.96
C GLY A 523 -2.64 -8.19 -2.60
N CYS A 524 -1.98 -7.51 -3.52
CA CYS A 524 -2.59 -6.57 -4.46
C CYS A 524 -2.56 -7.25 -5.83
N GLY A 525 -3.65 -7.93 -6.20
CA GLY A 525 -3.79 -8.56 -7.51
C GLY A 525 -5.10 -9.35 -7.59
N GLU A 526 -5.90 -9.05 -8.61
CA GLU A 526 -6.77 -10.04 -9.26
C GLU A 526 -5.96 -10.79 -10.31
#